data_AF-A0A2N2K3S2-F1
#
_entry.id   AF-A0A2N2K3S2-F1
#
_cell.length_a   1.000
_cell.length_b   1.000
_cell.length_c   1.000
_cell.angle_alpha   90.00
_cell.angle_beta   90.00
_cell.angle_gamma   90.00
#
_symmetry.space_group_name_H-M   'P 1'
#
loop_
_entity.id
_entity.type
_entity.pdbx_description
1 polymer ?
#
loop_
_entity_poly.entity_id
_entity_poly.type
_entity_poly.pdbx_seq_one_letter_code
_entity_poly.pdbx_strand_id
1 'polypeptide(L)'
;MKKLIVSIVVLVLSIPQICSTADLDAPVEKKVMTVRSEIERGSDSFSTSCNAGNVSGVAECVSQIRNVNAQKSMDTEPFLLGLYFRAWISADIIVRVHKSRSISTGLEDVEARLLHKWLSEIRKRQNELNLDDETLCKVAKVPYDKVKPWMDEFETSTK
;
A
#
# COMPACT_ATOMS: atom_id res chain seq x y z
N MET A 1 -69.04 7.30 -3.06
CA MET A 1 -67.73 7.06 -2.40
C MET A 1 -67.23 5.68 -2.81
N LYS A 2 -66.27 5.59 -3.75
CA LYS A 2 -65.70 4.31 -4.24
C LYS A 2 -64.29 4.16 -3.68
N LYS A 3 -64.03 3.08 -2.94
CA LYS A 3 -62.70 2.74 -2.38
C LYS A 3 -61.93 1.92 -3.42
N LEU A 4 -60.77 2.43 -3.85
CA LEU A 4 -59.80 1.69 -4.66
C LEU A 4 -58.90 0.87 -3.72
N ILE A 5 -58.88 -0.44 -3.90
CA ILE A 5 -57.93 -1.35 -3.23
C ILE A 5 -56.79 -1.56 -4.21
N VAL A 6 -55.59 -1.09 -3.87
CA VAL A 6 -54.37 -1.28 -4.65
C VAL A 6 -53.63 -2.50 -4.09
N SER A 7 -53.68 -3.61 -4.80
CA SER A 7 -52.85 -4.79 -4.51
C SER A 7 -51.45 -4.60 -5.06
N ILE A 8 -50.46 -4.48 -4.15
CA ILE A 8 -49.04 -4.48 -4.48
C ILE A 8 -48.59 -5.93 -4.59
N VAL A 9 -48.27 -6.38 -5.81
CA VAL A 9 -47.64 -7.67 -6.08
C VAL A 9 -46.13 -7.52 -5.88
N VAL A 10 -45.61 -8.13 -4.81
CA VAL A 10 -44.17 -8.18 -4.52
C VAL A 10 -43.58 -9.36 -5.29
N LEU A 11 -42.92 -9.06 -6.41
CA LEU A 11 -42.20 -10.04 -7.22
C LEU A 11 -40.86 -10.35 -6.55
N VAL A 12 -40.77 -11.48 -5.83
CA VAL A 12 -39.52 -11.98 -5.25
C VAL A 12 -38.69 -12.60 -6.38
N LEU A 13 -37.77 -11.81 -6.95
CA LEU A 13 -36.77 -12.25 -7.92
C LEU A 13 -35.70 -13.08 -7.20
N SER A 14 -35.84 -14.40 -7.28
CA SER A 14 -34.83 -15.37 -6.85
C SER A 14 -33.63 -15.31 -7.78
N ILE A 15 -32.56 -14.63 -7.36
CA ILE A 15 -31.28 -14.64 -8.09
C ILE A 15 -30.62 -16.00 -7.82
N PRO A 16 -30.32 -16.83 -8.85
CA PRO A 16 -29.58 -18.06 -8.63
C PRO A 16 -28.17 -17.71 -8.11
N GLN A 17 -27.88 -18.11 -6.88
CA GLN A 17 -26.51 -18.11 -6.37
C GLN A 17 -25.74 -19.16 -7.17
N ILE A 18 -24.91 -18.69 -8.10
CA ILE A 18 -23.93 -19.53 -8.78
C ILE A 18 -22.88 -19.91 -7.73
N CYS A 19 -23.12 -21.01 -7.03
CA CYS A 19 -22.08 -21.69 -6.26
C CYS A 19 -21.10 -22.29 -7.27
N SER A 20 -20.09 -21.52 -7.67
CA SER A 20 -18.97 -22.07 -8.42
C SER A 20 -18.21 -23.00 -7.47
N THR A 21 -18.49 -24.31 -7.57
CA THR A 21 -17.66 -25.34 -6.97
C THR A 21 -16.30 -25.23 -7.61
N ALA A 22 -15.28 -24.81 -6.85
CA ALA A 22 -13.91 -24.81 -7.33
C ALA A 22 -13.56 -26.26 -7.69
N ASP A 23 -13.42 -26.53 -8.99
CA ASP A 23 -12.95 -27.80 -9.50
C ASP A 23 -11.49 -27.97 -9.06
N LEU A 24 -11.26 -28.88 -8.13
CA LEU A 24 -9.94 -29.13 -7.54
C LEU A 24 -8.94 -29.71 -8.56
N ASP A 25 -9.46 -30.24 -9.67
CA ASP A 25 -8.66 -30.82 -10.75
C ASP A 25 -8.42 -29.82 -11.89
N ALA A 26 -9.02 -28.62 -11.82
CA ALA A 26 -8.75 -27.57 -12.80
C ALA A 26 -7.31 -27.05 -12.66
N PRO A 27 -6.58 -26.90 -13.77
CA PRO A 27 -5.25 -26.29 -13.73
C PRO A 27 -5.35 -24.89 -13.16
N VAL A 28 -4.60 -24.62 -12.09
CA VAL A 28 -4.51 -23.27 -11.53
C VAL A 28 -3.81 -22.39 -12.56
N GLU A 29 -4.56 -21.49 -13.20
CA GLU A 29 -3.96 -20.46 -14.06
C GLU A 29 -2.96 -19.66 -13.21
N LYS A 30 -1.67 -19.83 -13.49
CA LYS A 30 -0.64 -19.02 -12.85
C LYS A 30 -0.84 -17.58 -13.28
N LYS A 31 -1.36 -16.76 -12.37
CA LYS A 31 -1.44 -15.32 -12.56
C LYS A 31 -0.06 -14.80 -12.95
N VAL A 32 0.07 -14.25 -14.15
CA VAL A 32 1.32 -13.65 -14.63
C VAL A 32 1.63 -12.47 -13.70
N MET A 33 2.74 -12.58 -12.97
CA MET A 33 3.21 -11.50 -12.10
C MET A 33 3.86 -10.43 -12.98
N THR A 34 3.21 -9.29 -13.09
CA THR A 34 3.75 -8.09 -13.75
C THR A 34 4.41 -7.17 -12.72
N VAL A 35 5.28 -6.26 -13.17
CA VAL A 35 5.87 -5.21 -12.33
C VAL A 35 4.77 -4.43 -11.58
N ARG A 36 3.69 -4.06 -12.29
CA ARG A 36 2.53 -3.37 -11.70
C ARG A 36 1.90 -4.18 -10.56
N SER A 37 1.54 -5.45 -10.82
CA SER A 37 0.86 -6.29 -9.83
C SER A 37 1.74 -6.60 -8.62
N GLU A 38 3.05 -6.64 -8.78
CA GLU A 38 3.99 -6.85 -7.67
C GLU A 38 4.14 -5.60 -6.80
N ILE A 39 4.23 -4.40 -7.40
CA ILE A 39 4.19 -3.13 -6.65
C ILE A 39 2.87 -3.00 -5.87
N GLU A 40 1.74 -3.30 -6.53
CA GLU A 40 0.43 -3.32 -5.87
C GLU A 40 0.42 -4.31 -4.70
N ARG A 41 0.92 -5.54 -4.89
CA ARG A 41 1.02 -6.55 -3.84
C ARG A 41 1.87 -6.08 -2.65
N GLY A 42 2.98 -5.39 -2.90
CA GLY A 42 3.83 -4.81 -1.85
C GLY A 42 3.12 -3.74 -1.04
N SER A 43 2.49 -2.78 -1.73
CA SER A 43 1.70 -1.71 -1.11
C SER A 43 0.49 -2.23 -0.34
N ASP A 44 -0.19 -3.23 -0.89
CA ASP A 44 -1.35 -3.86 -0.26
C ASP A 44 -0.94 -4.65 0.98
N SER A 45 0.15 -5.43 0.91
CA SER A 45 0.69 -6.17 2.06
C SER A 45 0.98 -5.25 3.25
N PHE A 46 1.55 -4.06 2.98
CA PHE A 46 1.71 -3.05 4.01
C PHE A 46 0.36 -2.58 4.57
N SER A 47 -0.54 -2.16 3.68
CA SER A 47 -1.83 -1.56 4.07
C SER A 47 -2.73 -2.52 4.86
N THR A 48 -2.63 -3.83 4.61
CA THR A 48 -3.43 -4.84 5.32
C THR A 48 -2.82 -5.29 6.64
N SER A 49 -1.50 -5.23 6.77
CA SER A 49 -0.78 -5.82 7.92
C SER A 49 -0.25 -4.78 8.90
N CYS A 50 -0.06 -3.54 8.47
CA CYS A 50 0.53 -2.49 9.29
C CYS A 50 -0.52 -1.52 9.84
N ASN A 51 -0.72 -1.55 11.15
CA ASN A 51 -1.45 -0.53 11.89
C ASN A 51 -0.55 0.05 12.98
N ALA A 52 0.41 0.88 12.57
CA ALA A 52 1.39 1.48 13.46
C ALA A 52 1.08 2.97 13.71
N GLY A 53 1.09 3.38 14.98
CA GLY A 53 0.91 4.78 15.38
C GLY A 53 2.22 5.57 15.50
N ASN A 54 3.36 4.94 15.25
CA ASN A 54 4.68 5.56 15.30
C ASN A 54 5.61 4.95 14.23
N VAL A 55 6.72 5.64 13.92
CA VAL A 55 7.65 5.24 12.84
C VAL A 55 8.37 3.92 13.16
N SER A 56 8.69 3.65 14.42
CA SER A 56 9.32 2.38 14.82
C SER A 56 8.41 1.19 14.53
N GLY A 57 7.12 1.30 14.83
CA GLY A 57 6.13 0.26 14.52
C GLY A 57 5.95 0.06 13.01
N VAL A 58 6.09 1.12 12.20
CA VAL A 58 6.17 0.98 10.73
C VAL A 58 7.39 0.15 10.34
N ALA A 59 8.56 0.42 10.93
CA ALA A 59 9.79 -0.30 10.61
C ALA A 59 9.75 -1.78 11.02
N GLU A 60 9.19 -2.09 12.19
CA GLU A 60 8.94 -3.47 12.62
C GLU A 60 8.01 -4.19 11.65
N CYS A 61 6.91 -3.54 11.23
CA CYS A 61 5.97 -4.14 10.30
C CYS A 61 6.60 -4.43 8.93
N VAL A 62 7.38 -3.48 8.38
CA VAL A 62 8.13 -3.69 7.13
C VAL A 62 9.09 -4.87 7.25
N SER A 63 9.82 -4.97 8.37
CA SER A 63 10.73 -6.09 8.63
C SER A 63 9.99 -7.42 8.63
N GLN A 64 8.84 -7.51 9.30
CA GLN A 64 8.02 -8.72 9.33
C GLN A 64 7.52 -9.12 7.94
N ILE A 65 6.95 -8.18 7.18
CA ILE A 65 6.46 -8.45 5.82
C ILE A 65 7.60 -8.94 4.93
N ARG A 66 8.77 -8.28 4.99
CA ARG A 66 9.95 -8.71 4.23
C ARG A 66 10.38 -10.11 4.61
N ASN A 67 10.52 -10.41 5.90
CA ASN A 67 10.97 -11.73 6.35
C ASN A 67 10.02 -12.85 5.90
N VAL A 68 8.71 -12.64 6.01
CA VAL A 68 7.70 -13.61 5.54
C VAL A 68 7.76 -13.81 4.04
N ASN A 69 7.96 -12.75 3.25
CA ASN A 69 8.03 -12.87 1.79
C ASN A 69 9.36 -13.45 1.33
N ALA A 70 10.48 -13.10 1.97
CA ALA A 70 11.79 -13.67 1.69
C ALA A 70 11.83 -15.17 1.94
N GLN A 71 11.24 -15.64 3.05
CA GLN A 71 11.10 -17.08 3.34
C GLN A 71 10.32 -17.84 2.27
N LYS A 72 9.42 -17.16 1.56
CA LYS A 72 8.62 -17.72 0.46
C LYS A 72 9.22 -17.46 -0.93
N SER A 73 10.38 -16.79 -1.02
CA SER A 73 10.96 -16.31 -2.27
C SER A 73 9.98 -15.43 -3.08
N MET A 74 9.23 -14.58 -2.37
CA MET A 74 8.23 -13.66 -2.90
C MET A 74 8.61 -12.19 -2.69
N ASP A 75 9.84 -11.88 -2.29
CA ASP A 75 10.32 -10.51 -2.07
C ASP A 75 10.99 -9.94 -3.33
N THR A 76 10.26 -9.94 -4.46
CA THR A 76 10.76 -9.38 -5.72
C THR A 76 11.07 -7.88 -5.61
N GLU A 77 11.94 -7.36 -6.47
CA GLU A 77 12.28 -5.93 -6.44
C GLU A 77 11.06 -5.01 -6.62
N PRO A 78 10.12 -5.27 -7.55
CA PRO A 78 8.87 -4.50 -7.62
C PRO A 78 8.00 -4.61 -6.37
N PHE A 79 7.94 -5.79 -5.73
CA PHE A 79 7.23 -5.95 -4.45
C PHE A 79 7.85 -5.09 -3.34
N LEU A 80 9.18 -5.12 -3.21
CA LEU A 80 9.89 -4.32 -2.22
C LEU A 80 9.72 -2.82 -2.49
N LEU A 81 9.67 -2.39 -3.76
CA LEU A 81 9.38 -1.01 -4.13
C LEU A 81 8.01 -0.56 -3.59
N GLY A 82 6.96 -1.34 -3.85
CA GLY A 82 5.61 -1.06 -3.34
C GLY A 82 5.54 -1.02 -1.81
N LEU A 83 6.20 -1.98 -1.16
CA LEU A 83 6.27 -2.06 0.31
C LEU A 83 6.95 -0.83 0.92
N TYR A 84 8.13 -0.45 0.43
CA TYR A 84 8.87 0.69 0.95
C TYR A 84 8.19 2.02 0.65
N PHE A 85 7.60 2.18 -0.55
CA PHE A 85 6.87 3.39 -0.89
C PHE A 85 5.70 3.64 0.07
N ARG A 86 4.93 2.59 0.38
CA ARG A 86 3.82 2.69 1.33
C ARG A 86 4.31 2.96 2.75
N ALA A 87 5.37 2.29 3.19
CA ALA A 87 5.97 2.51 4.50
C ALA A 87 6.47 3.95 4.69
N TRP A 88 7.14 4.50 3.68
CA TRP A 88 7.64 5.87 3.70
C TRP A 88 6.50 6.88 3.81
N ILE A 89 5.43 6.74 3.02
CA ILE A 89 4.24 7.62 3.11
C ILE A 89 3.63 7.54 4.52
N SER A 90 3.41 6.33 5.05
CA SER A 90 2.81 6.17 6.36
C SER A 90 3.66 6.78 7.47
N ALA A 91 4.97 6.60 7.42
CA ALA A 91 5.88 7.20 8.39
C ALA A 91 5.95 8.73 8.27
N ASP A 92 5.96 9.28 7.06
CA ASP A 92 5.97 10.73 6.84
C ASP A 92 4.69 11.39 7.40
N ILE A 93 3.53 10.75 7.17
CA ILE A 93 2.25 11.19 7.76
C ILE A 93 2.33 11.20 9.30
N ILE A 94 2.87 10.14 9.91
CA ILE A 94 3.05 10.06 11.37
C ILE A 94 3.93 11.21 11.87
N VAL A 95 5.08 11.45 11.25
CA VAL A 95 6.01 12.52 11.63
C VAL A 95 5.33 13.88 11.51
N ARG A 96 4.63 14.15 10.40
CA ARG A 96 3.90 15.42 10.20
C ARG A 96 2.80 15.62 11.24
N VAL A 97 2.05 14.57 11.58
CA VAL A 97 1.03 14.63 12.63
C VAL A 97 1.67 14.91 14.00
N HIS A 98 2.76 14.23 14.37
CA HIS A 98 3.46 14.50 15.63
C HIS A 98 3.99 15.93 15.71
N LYS A 99 4.65 16.41 14.65
CA LYS A 99 5.12 17.80 14.54
C LYS A 99 3.98 18.80 14.68
N SER A 100 2.85 18.57 14.01
CA SER A 100 1.69 19.47 14.09
C SER A 100 1.07 19.56 15.49
N ARG A 101 1.24 18.51 16.31
CA ARG A 101 0.73 18.45 17.69
C ARG A 101 1.76 18.90 18.72
N SER A 102 2.93 19.37 18.29
CA SER A 102 4.07 19.68 19.18
C SER A 102 4.45 18.52 20.11
N ILE A 103 4.22 17.28 19.65
CA ILE A 103 4.66 16.08 20.35
C ILE A 103 6.12 15.87 19.95
N SER A 104 7.06 16.39 20.75
CA SER A 104 8.46 16.01 20.60
C SER A 104 8.65 14.64 21.25
N THR A 105 9.04 13.66 20.44
CA THR A 105 9.31 12.30 20.90
C THR A 105 10.76 12.13 21.35
N GLY A 106 11.63 13.13 21.08
CA GLY A 106 13.08 12.98 21.18
C GLY A 106 13.66 11.96 20.19
N LEU A 107 12.85 11.45 19.25
CA LEU A 107 13.23 10.44 18.26
C LEU A 107 13.34 11.01 16.84
N GLU A 108 13.29 12.34 16.69
CA GLU A 108 13.25 13.05 15.41
C GLU A 108 14.39 12.62 14.47
N ASP A 109 15.61 12.46 14.99
CA ASP A 109 16.76 11.99 14.23
C ASP A 109 16.61 10.53 13.76
N VAL A 110 16.02 9.66 14.58
CA VAL A 110 15.80 8.26 14.23
C VAL A 110 14.72 8.14 13.16
N GLU A 111 13.63 8.91 13.31
CA GLU A 111 12.54 8.99 12.35
C GLU A 111 13.05 9.51 10.99
N ALA A 112 13.84 10.58 10.99
CA ALA A 112 14.45 11.12 9.78
C ALA A 112 15.36 10.09 9.09
N ARG A 113 16.21 9.38 9.85
CA ARG A 113 17.09 8.32 9.30
C ARG A 113 16.29 7.19 8.65
N LEU A 114 15.18 6.77 9.25
CA LEU A 114 14.32 5.73 8.68
C LEU A 114 13.64 6.19 7.40
N LEU A 115 13.12 7.42 7.37
CA LEU A 115 12.54 8.01 6.17
C LEU A 115 13.57 8.14 5.04
N HIS A 116 14.77 8.62 5.34
CA HIS A 116 15.87 8.66 4.36
C HIS A 116 16.26 7.27 3.86
N LYS A 117 16.33 6.28 4.74
CA LYS A 117 16.63 4.91 4.35
C LYS A 117 15.59 4.39 3.36
N TRP A 118 14.30 4.54 3.63
CA TRP A 118 13.26 4.08 2.71
C TRP A 118 13.24 4.85 1.40
N LEU A 119 13.40 6.17 1.43
CA LEU A 119 13.47 6.97 0.20
C LEU A 119 14.64 6.52 -0.69
N SER A 120 15.81 6.24 -0.10
CA SER A 120 16.95 5.69 -0.82
C SER A 120 16.65 4.33 -1.47
N GLU A 121 16.01 3.41 -0.72
CA GLU A 121 15.61 2.10 -1.25
C GLU A 121 14.55 2.19 -2.36
N ILE A 122 13.65 3.19 -2.29
CA ILE A 122 12.67 3.51 -3.33
C ILE A 122 13.38 3.99 -4.60
N ARG A 123 14.28 4.98 -4.47
CA ARG A 123 15.04 5.55 -5.61
C ARG A 123 15.89 4.50 -6.32
N LYS A 124 16.59 3.66 -5.55
CA LYS A 124 17.36 2.54 -6.09
C LYS A 124 16.50 1.65 -6.99
N ARG A 125 15.33 1.23 -6.49
CA ARG A 125 14.44 0.31 -7.22
C ARG A 125 13.71 0.97 -8.39
N GLN A 126 13.35 2.24 -8.27
CA GLN A 126 12.81 3.02 -9.39
C GLN A 126 13.80 3.08 -10.54
N ASN A 127 15.09 3.32 -10.25
CA ASN A 127 16.14 3.32 -11.26
C ASN A 127 16.32 1.94 -11.91
N GLU A 128 16.36 0.87 -11.12
CA GLU A 128 16.47 -0.51 -11.63
C GLU A 128 15.27 -0.92 -12.51
N LEU A 129 14.08 -0.40 -12.21
CA LEU A 129 12.85 -0.69 -12.94
C LEU A 129 12.50 0.34 -14.02
N ASN A 130 13.31 1.40 -14.17
CA ASN A 130 13.06 2.54 -15.06
C ASN A 130 11.65 3.15 -14.86
N LEU A 131 11.29 3.43 -13.60
CA LEU A 131 9.99 3.99 -13.20
C LEU A 131 10.14 5.41 -12.66
N ASP A 132 9.32 6.34 -13.15
CA ASP A 132 9.19 7.68 -12.57
C ASP A 132 8.22 7.70 -11.36
N ASP A 133 8.18 8.84 -10.64
CA ASP A 133 7.35 9.03 -9.46
C ASP A 133 5.85 9.03 -9.75
N GLU A 134 5.46 9.59 -10.89
CA GLU A 134 4.05 9.67 -11.28
C GLU A 134 3.49 8.26 -11.53
N THR A 135 4.26 7.43 -12.23
CA THR A 135 3.95 6.03 -12.49
C THR A 135 3.90 5.23 -11.21
N LEU A 136 4.87 5.40 -10.30
CA LEU A 136 4.87 4.74 -8.99
C LEU A 136 3.63 5.12 -8.17
N CYS A 137 3.32 6.41 -8.07
CA CYS A 137 2.15 6.91 -7.36
C CYS A 137 0.85 6.35 -7.95
N LYS A 138 0.73 6.34 -9.29
CA LYS A 138 -0.43 5.79 -10.00
C LYS A 138 -0.64 4.30 -9.71
N VAL A 139 0.44 3.51 -9.72
CA VAL A 139 0.37 2.07 -9.42
C VAL A 139 0.04 1.82 -7.95
N ALA A 140 0.63 2.57 -7.04
CA ALA A 140 0.36 2.47 -5.61
C ALA A 140 -0.98 3.09 -5.17
N LYS A 141 -1.75 3.68 -6.10
CA LYS A 141 -3.03 4.37 -5.86
C LYS A 141 -2.88 5.52 -4.85
N VAL A 142 -1.79 6.28 -4.99
CA VAL A 142 -1.46 7.44 -4.17
C VAL A 142 -1.55 8.70 -5.03
N PRO A 143 -2.19 9.80 -4.55
CA PRO A 143 -2.25 11.05 -5.30
C PRO A 143 -0.85 11.68 -5.44
N TYR A 144 -0.34 11.75 -6.67
CA TYR A 144 1.01 12.27 -6.96
C TYR A 144 1.17 13.73 -6.53
N ASP A 145 0.15 14.56 -6.73
CA ASP A 145 0.13 15.98 -6.36
C ASP A 145 0.29 16.21 -4.85
N LYS A 146 -0.10 15.23 -4.02
CA LYS A 146 0.04 15.29 -2.56
C LYS A 146 1.41 14.84 -2.08
N VAL A 147 1.99 13.84 -2.75
CA VAL A 147 3.22 13.19 -2.29
C VAL A 147 4.47 13.83 -2.89
N LYS A 148 4.38 14.37 -4.11
CA LYS A 148 5.52 15.01 -4.77
C LYS A 148 6.21 16.08 -3.89
N PRO A 149 5.48 17.03 -3.25
CA PRO A 149 6.13 18.04 -2.40
C PRO A 149 6.88 17.42 -1.22
N TRP A 150 6.42 16.29 -0.68
CA TRP A 150 7.07 15.60 0.43
C TRP A 150 8.35 14.91 -0.03
N MET A 151 8.33 14.29 -1.22
CA MET A 151 9.53 13.68 -1.81
C MET A 151 10.58 14.75 -2.11
N ASP A 152 10.17 15.86 -2.74
CA ASP A 152 11.06 17.00 -3.04
C ASP A 152 11.67 17.59 -1.76
N GLU A 153 10.87 17.77 -0.70
CA GLU A 153 11.34 18.25 0.62
C GLU A 153 12.47 17.36 1.16
N PHE A 154 12.27 16.05 1.20
CA PHE A 154 13.27 15.09 1.69
C PHE A 154 14.53 15.02 0.83
N GLU A 155 14.42 15.22 -0.48
CA GLU A 155 15.57 15.24 -1.38
C GLU A 155 16.40 16.52 -1.23
N THR A 156 15.76 17.64 -0.95
CA THR A 156 16.47 18.90 -0.70
C THR A 156 17.16 18.92 0.66
N SER A 157 16.60 18.24 1.68
CA SER A 157 17.18 18.19 3.03
C SER A 157 18.42 17.30 3.17
N THR A 158 18.78 16.55 2.12
CA THR A 158 19.95 15.64 2.10
C THR A 158 21.18 16.22 1.41
N LYS A 159 21.08 17.42 0.82
CA LYS A 159 22.19 18.14 0.18
C LYS A 159 22.85 19.10 1.17
#